data_AF-A0A840EUC1-F1
#
_entry.id   AF-A0A840EUC1-F1
#
_cell.length_a   1.000
_cell.length_b   1.000
_cell.length_c   1.000
_cell.angle_alpha   90.00
_cell.angle_beta   90.00
_cell.angle_gamma   90.00
#
_symmetry.space_group_name_H-M   'P 1'
#
loop_
_entity.id
_entity.type
_entity.pdbx_description
1 polymer ?
#
loop_
_entity_poly.entity_id
_entity_poly.type
_entity_poly.pdbx_seq_one_letter_code
_entity_poly.pdbx_strand_id
1 'polypeptide(L)'
;MSVRPSHFGVLAHTAAFAEGGEWLDALLAGLTENRDLLGRLLATHLPDVRYAPPQGTYLAWFDCRPLGFEDADGTDGPGIVSELAGPAKAFLEHSRVALSTGHVFGSGGSGHVRLNLATSKTILTEAVTRMGTLERTPR
;
A
#
# COMPACT_ATOMS: atom_id res chain seq x y z
N MET A 1 35.13 -6.52 9.08
CA MET A 1 34.63 -5.17 8.74
C MET A 1 33.66 -4.77 9.85
N SER A 2 33.98 -3.77 10.67
CA SER A 2 33.11 -3.34 11.78
C SER A 2 32.09 -2.34 11.23
N VAL A 3 30.83 -2.75 11.12
CA VAL A 3 29.73 -1.84 10.77
C VAL A 3 29.34 -1.12 12.06
N ARG A 4 29.76 0.13 12.20
CA ARG A 4 29.29 1.02 13.27
C ARG A 4 28.10 1.84 12.76
N PRO A 5 27.08 2.09 13.60
CA PRO A 5 26.00 2.98 13.21
C PRO A 5 26.56 4.38 12.92
N SER A 6 25.94 5.06 11.95
CA SER A 6 26.31 6.43 11.64
C SER A 6 26.05 7.32 12.85
N HIS A 7 26.95 8.27 13.12
CA HIS A 7 26.80 9.19 14.24
C HIS A 7 25.48 9.97 14.18
N PHE A 8 25.08 10.39 12.98
CA PHE A 8 23.80 11.05 12.74
C PHE A 8 22.60 10.13 13.03
N GLY A 9 22.68 8.86 12.65
CA GLY A 9 21.62 7.88 12.91
C GLY A 9 21.38 7.66 14.40
N VAL A 10 22.45 7.66 15.20
CA VAL A 10 22.37 7.58 16.67
C VAL A 10 21.71 8.83 17.24
N LEU A 11 22.16 10.03 16.85
CA LEU A 11 21.58 11.28 17.35
C LEU A 11 20.10 11.43 16.97
N ALA A 12 19.73 11.14 15.72
CA ALA A 12 18.35 11.23 15.24
C ALA A 12 17.41 10.26 15.98
N HIS A 13 17.83 9.02 16.23
CA HIS A 13 17.03 8.07 17.00
C HIS A 13 16.87 8.50 18.45
N THR A 14 17.95 8.98 19.09
CA THR A 14 17.88 9.47 20.48
C THR A 14 16.88 10.62 20.61
N ALA A 15 16.94 11.61 19.71
CA ALA A 15 15.99 12.72 19.70
C ALA A 15 14.55 12.24 19.45
N ALA A 16 14.35 11.31 18.49
CA ALA A 16 13.02 10.75 18.21
C ALA A 16 12.40 10.06 19.43
N PHE A 17 13.19 9.30 20.21
CA PHE A 17 12.71 8.67 21.44
C PHE A 17 12.50 9.64 22.59
N ALA A 18 13.35 10.67 22.71
CA ALA A 18 13.28 11.63 23.81
C ALA A 18 12.16 12.66 23.62
N GLU A 19 11.90 13.08 22.38
CA GLU A 19 11.12 14.29 22.08
C GLU A 19 10.00 14.05 21.05
N GLY A 20 9.94 12.88 20.40
CA GLY A 20 9.02 12.62 19.28
C GLY A 20 7.57 12.29 19.65
N GLY A 21 7.20 12.30 20.92
CA GLY A 21 5.89 11.83 21.41
C GLY A 21 4.70 12.57 20.79
N GLU A 22 4.66 13.90 20.90
CA GLU A 22 3.53 14.70 20.38
C GLU A 22 3.38 14.57 18.85
N TRP A 23 4.52 14.49 18.15
CA TRP A 23 4.51 14.26 16.70
C TRP A 23 3.97 12.88 16.35
N LEU A 24 4.35 11.84 17.11
CA LEU A 24 3.87 10.48 16.89
C LEU A 24 2.36 10.40 17.12
N ASP A 25 1.83 11.02 18.17
CA ASP A 25 0.39 11.05 18.44
C ASP A 25 -0.38 11.72 17.29
N ALA A 26 0.12 12.86 16.79
CA ALA A 26 -0.45 13.54 15.64
C ALA A 26 -0.37 12.69 14.36
N LEU A 27 0.75 11.99 14.13
CA LEU A 27 0.92 11.07 13.01
C LEU A 27 -0.10 9.93 13.08
N LEU A 28 -0.28 9.30 14.24
CA LEU A 28 -1.20 8.19 14.44
C LEU A 28 -2.66 8.62 14.21
N ALA A 29 -3.03 9.82 14.65
CA ALA A 29 -4.32 10.42 14.35
C ALA A 29 -4.51 10.60 12.83
N GLY A 30 -3.53 11.19 12.14
CA GLY A 30 -3.57 11.36 10.69
C GLY A 30 -3.65 10.04 9.91
N LEU A 31 -2.92 9.01 10.33
CA LEU A 31 -2.98 7.67 9.74
C LEU A 31 -4.34 7.01 9.96
N THR A 32 -4.96 7.21 11.13
CA THR A 32 -6.31 6.75 11.42
C THR A 32 -7.32 7.39 10.48
N GLU A 33 -7.25 8.70 10.29
CA GLU A 33 -8.13 9.42 9.36
C GLU A 33 -7.94 8.96 7.91
N ASN A 34 -6.69 8.72 7.48
CA ASN A 34 -6.39 8.20 6.15
C ASN A 34 -6.90 6.78 5.96
N ARG A 35 -6.79 5.91 6.97
CA ARG A 35 -7.34 4.54 6.94
C ARG A 35 -8.86 4.56 6.73
N ASP A 36 -9.55 5.43 7.46
CA ASP A 36 -11.00 5.55 7.38
C ASP A 36 -11.43 6.18 6.05
N LEU A 37 -10.67 7.17 5.56
CA LEU A 37 -10.85 7.75 4.22
C LEU A 37 -10.67 6.70 3.12
N LEU A 38 -9.62 5.88 3.18
CA LEU A 38 -9.39 4.79 2.23
C LEU A 38 -10.60 3.87 2.15
N GLY A 39 -11.16 3.46 3.30
CA GLY A 39 -12.33 2.59 3.34
C GLY A 39 -13.53 3.19 2.59
N ARG A 40 -13.79 4.49 2.78
CA ARG A 40 -14.85 5.20 2.04
C ARG A 40 -14.55 5.32 0.55
N LEU A 41 -13.31 5.65 0.18
CA LEU A 41 -12.91 5.79 -1.22
C LEU A 41 -12.99 4.45 -1.97
N LEU A 42 -12.54 3.35 -1.38
CA LEU A 42 -12.66 2.03 -1.97
C LEU A 42 -14.12 1.62 -2.16
N ALA A 43 -14.98 1.85 -1.17
CA ALA A 43 -16.41 1.55 -1.30
C ALA A 43 -17.07 2.33 -2.45
N THR A 44 -16.62 3.55 -2.73
CA THR A 44 -17.14 4.40 -3.81
C THR A 44 -16.56 4.06 -5.18
N HIS A 45 -15.24 3.91 -5.28
CA HIS A 45 -14.51 3.85 -6.56
C HIS A 45 -14.12 2.43 -6.98
N LEU A 46 -14.02 1.50 -6.03
CA LEU A 46 -13.56 0.12 -6.24
C LEU A 46 -14.36 -0.86 -5.36
N PRO A 47 -15.71 -0.92 -5.49
CA PRO A 47 -16.56 -1.67 -4.57
C PRO A 47 -16.31 -3.19 -4.57
N ASP A 48 -15.70 -3.72 -5.63
CA ASP A 48 -15.36 -5.14 -5.74
C ASP A 48 -14.05 -5.51 -5.01
N VAL A 49 -13.22 -4.52 -4.64
CA VAL A 49 -11.98 -4.77 -3.90
C VAL A 49 -12.31 -5.09 -2.44
N ARG A 50 -11.76 -6.19 -1.93
CA ARG A 50 -11.98 -6.56 -0.52
C ARG A 50 -10.89 -5.93 0.35
N TYR A 51 -11.32 -5.14 1.32
CA TYR A 51 -10.43 -4.43 2.23
C TYR A 51 -10.88 -4.65 3.68
N ALA A 52 -9.94 -5.06 4.52
CA ALA A 52 -10.09 -5.10 5.96
C ALA A 52 -9.21 -3.99 6.57
N PRO A 53 -9.78 -3.02 7.31
CA PRO A 53 -8.99 -1.96 7.93
C PRO A 53 -7.90 -2.52 8.86
N PRO A 54 -6.62 -2.14 8.68
CA PRO A 54 -5.53 -2.66 9.50
C PRO A 54 -5.62 -2.12 10.93
N GLN A 55 -5.24 -2.98 11.88
CA GLN A 55 -5.12 -2.64 13.30
C GLN A 55 -3.83 -1.85 13.62
N GLY A 56 -2.83 -1.91 12.72
CA GLY A 56 -1.55 -1.23 12.87
C GLY A 56 -0.79 -1.15 11.57
N THR A 57 0.40 -0.53 11.62
CA THR A 57 1.19 -0.08 10.46
C THR A 57 0.50 1.04 9.67
N TYR A 58 1.25 1.67 8.77
CA TYR A 58 0.72 2.60 7.76
C TYR A 58 0.47 1.90 6.41
N LEU A 59 0.39 0.57 6.37
CA LEU A 59 0.27 -0.20 5.14
C LEU A 59 -1.10 -0.88 5.07
N ALA A 60 -1.88 -0.55 4.04
CA ALA A 60 -3.15 -1.19 3.75
C ALA A 60 -2.94 -2.36 2.77
N TRP A 61 -3.65 -3.46 3.02
CA TRP A 61 -3.64 -4.66 2.19
C TRP A 61 -5.04 -4.91 1.65
N PHE A 62 -5.16 -5.13 0.35
CA PHE A 62 -6.46 -5.42 -0.25
C PHE A 62 -6.39 -6.44 -1.38
N ASP A 63 -7.46 -7.21 -1.49
CA ASP A 63 -7.68 -8.28 -2.45
C ASP A 63 -8.35 -7.73 -3.70
N CYS A 64 -7.63 -7.78 -4.82
CA CYS A 64 -8.07 -7.31 -6.12
C CYS A 64 -8.50 -8.45 -7.05
N ARG A 65 -8.50 -9.72 -6.60
CA ARG A 65 -8.92 -10.87 -7.42
C ARG A 65 -10.31 -10.70 -8.05
N PRO A 66 -11.32 -10.10 -7.38
CA PRO A 66 -12.63 -9.86 -8.00
C PRO A 66 -12.62 -8.94 -9.22
N LEU A 67 -11.53 -8.17 -9.43
CA LEU A 67 -11.37 -7.30 -10.59
C LEU A 67 -11.00 -8.10 -11.86
N GLY A 68 -10.56 -9.36 -11.72
CA GLY A 68 -10.34 -10.27 -12.85
C GLY A 68 -9.03 -10.02 -13.60
N PHE A 69 -8.04 -9.38 -12.97
CA PHE A 69 -6.70 -9.33 -13.54
C PHE A 69 -6.11 -10.74 -13.54
N GLU A 70 -5.88 -11.29 -14.73
CA GLU A 70 -5.11 -12.52 -14.87
C GLU A 70 -3.66 -12.24 -14.43
N ASP A 71 -3.13 -13.08 -13.55
CA ASP A 71 -1.70 -13.15 -13.32
C ASP A 71 -1.09 -13.72 -14.62
N ALA A 72 -0.78 -12.84 -15.57
CA ALA A 72 -0.27 -13.22 -16.90
C ALA A 72 1.03 -14.03 -16.85
N ASP A 73 1.70 -14.05 -15.70
CA ASP A 73 2.84 -14.91 -15.42
C ASP A 73 2.57 -15.66 -14.10
N GLY A 74 2.29 -16.95 -14.20
CA GLY A 74 2.10 -17.85 -13.06
C GLY A 74 3.28 -17.82 -12.10
N THR A 75 3.20 -16.92 -11.12
CA THR A 75 4.24 -16.67 -10.12
C THR A 75 3.86 -17.37 -8.82
N ASP A 76 3.78 -18.71 -8.87
CA ASP A 76 3.59 -19.57 -7.69
C ASP A 76 4.86 -19.68 -6.81
N GLY A 77 5.85 -18.82 -7.03
CA GLY A 77 7.13 -18.78 -6.31
C GLY A 77 7.36 -17.48 -5.53
N PRO A 78 8.34 -17.44 -4.61
CA PRO A 78 8.68 -16.23 -3.87
C PRO A 78 9.23 -15.16 -4.84
N GLY A 79 8.42 -14.15 -5.12
CA GLY A 79 8.83 -13.00 -5.93
C GLY A 79 9.81 -12.09 -5.18
N ILE A 80 10.67 -11.38 -5.92
CA ILE A 80 11.52 -10.33 -5.34
C ILE A 80 10.76 -9.01 -5.22
N VAL A 81 11.10 -8.17 -4.24
CA VAL A 81 10.39 -6.90 -3.94
C VAL A 81 10.30 -5.95 -5.15
N SER A 82 11.22 -6.06 -6.12
CA SER A 82 11.23 -5.27 -7.35
C SER A 82 10.32 -5.81 -8.46
N GLU A 83 9.73 -6.99 -8.31
CA GLU A 83 8.79 -7.53 -9.29
C GLU A 83 7.46 -6.78 -9.25
N LEU A 84 6.94 -6.50 -10.43
CA LEU A 84 5.66 -5.84 -10.64
C LEU A 84 4.77 -6.74 -11.51
N ALA A 85 3.75 -7.33 -10.89
CA ALA A 85 2.81 -8.23 -11.55
C ALA A 85 1.34 -7.96 -11.15
N GLY A 86 0.43 -8.62 -11.86
CA GLY A 86 -1.01 -8.63 -11.60
C GLY A 86 -1.63 -7.24 -11.40
N PRO A 87 -2.47 -7.03 -10.37
CA PRO A 87 -3.18 -5.77 -10.17
C PRO A 87 -2.27 -4.55 -9.98
N ALA A 88 -1.11 -4.70 -9.32
CA ALA A 88 -0.19 -3.58 -9.12
C ALA A 88 0.40 -3.07 -10.46
N LYS A 89 0.68 -3.99 -11.39
CA LYS A 89 1.11 -3.64 -12.75
C LYS A 89 0.01 -2.90 -13.50
N ALA A 90 -1.22 -3.42 -13.46
CA ALA A 90 -2.37 -2.81 -14.12
C ALA A 90 -2.63 -1.38 -13.63
N PHE A 91 -2.65 -1.15 -12.31
CA PHE A 91 -2.81 0.19 -11.73
C PHE A 91 -1.65 1.14 -12.07
N LEU A 92 -0.42 0.65 -12.16
CA LEU A 92 0.70 1.50 -12.57
C LEU A 92 0.58 1.93 -14.03
N GLU A 93 0.28 1.00 -14.93
CA GLU A 93 0.25 1.24 -16.37
C GLU A 93 -0.93 2.13 -16.78
N HIS A 94 -2.11 1.86 -16.23
CA HIS A 94 -3.37 2.45 -16.68
C HIS A 94 -3.85 3.60 -15.78
N SER A 95 -3.58 3.52 -14.47
CA SER A 95 -4.01 4.53 -13.50
C SER A 95 -2.86 5.41 -12.98
N ARG A 96 -1.61 5.10 -13.36
CA ARG A 96 -0.40 5.79 -12.89
C ARG A 96 -0.26 5.77 -11.36
N VAL A 97 -0.68 4.67 -10.72
CA VAL A 97 -0.57 4.47 -9.27
C VAL A 97 0.36 3.29 -8.97
N ALA A 98 1.48 3.58 -8.32
CA ALA A 98 2.43 2.56 -7.91
C ALA A 98 2.02 1.92 -6.57
N LEU A 99 1.94 0.59 -6.54
CA LEU A 99 1.61 -0.23 -5.37
C LEU A 99 2.63 -1.35 -5.24
N SER A 100 2.81 -1.92 -4.04
CA SER A 100 3.59 -3.16 -3.93
C SER A 100 2.74 -4.35 -4.40
N THR A 101 3.29 -5.21 -5.26
CA THR A 101 2.62 -6.44 -5.67
C THR A 101 2.55 -7.43 -4.50
N GLY A 102 1.43 -8.12 -4.36
CA GLY A 102 1.21 -8.98 -3.20
C GLY A 102 2.04 -10.26 -3.17
N HIS A 103 2.37 -10.86 -4.31
CA HIS A 103 3.07 -12.17 -4.38
C HIS A 103 4.48 -12.13 -3.75
N VAL A 104 5.11 -10.95 -3.70
CA VAL A 104 6.41 -10.75 -3.03
C VAL A 104 6.34 -10.95 -1.51
N PHE A 105 5.13 -11.00 -0.93
CA PHE A 105 4.88 -11.23 0.50
C PHE A 105 4.53 -12.69 0.82
N GLY A 106 4.60 -13.60 -0.16
CA GLY A 106 4.39 -15.04 -0.01
C GLY A 106 3.16 -15.54 -0.76
N SER A 107 2.92 -16.86 -0.67
CA SER A 107 1.93 -17.59 -1.48
C SER A 107 0.47 -17.11 -1.30
N GLY A 108 0.15 -16.47 -0.18
CA GLY A 108 -1.18 -15.87 0.04
C GLY A 108 -1.39 -14.52 -0.67
N GLY A 109 -0.37 -13.98 -1.34
CA GLY A 109 -0.37 -12.61 -1.84
C GLY A 109 -0.71 -12.44 -3.32
N SER A 110 -0.84 -13.51 -4.11
CA SER A 110 -1.32 -13.40 -5.50
C SER A 110 -2.68 -12.67 -5.55
N GLY A 111 -2.83 -11.79 -6.55
CA GLY A 111 -4.01 -10.93 -6.70
C GLY A 111 -4.21 -9.86 -5.63
N HIS A 112 -3.27 -9.67 -4.70
CA HIS A 112 -3.32 -8.60 -3.70
C HIS A 112 -2.34 -7.47 -4.03
N VAL A 113 -2.58 -6.33 -3.42
CA VAL A 113 -1.67 -5.18 -3.45
C VAL A 113 -1.53 -4.56 -2.07
N ARG A 114 -0.41 -3.86 -1.85
CA ARG A 114 -0.16 -3.07 -0.64
C ARG A 114 -0.06 -1.59 -0.97
N LEU A 115 -0.81 -0.76 -0.24
CA LEU A 115 -0.81 0.69 -0.35
C LEU A 115 -0.24 1.33 0.91
N ASN A 116 0.48 2.45 0.75
CA ASN A 116 1.02 3.25 1.84
C ASN A 116 0.05 4.39 2.21
N LEU A 117 -0.45 4.37 3.45
CA LEU A 117 -1.34 5.38 4.03
C LEU A 117 -0.60 6.61 4.58
N ALA A 118 0.72 6.56 4.75
CA ALA A 118 1.55 7.67 5.23
C ALA A 118 1.78 8.71 4.12
N THR A 119 0.70 9.33 3.69
CA THR A 119 0.65 10.37 2.66
C THR A 119 -0.44 11.39 2.99
N SER A 120 -0.62 12.42 2.17
CA SER A 120 -1.72 13.37 2.37
C SER A 120 -3.06 12.78 1.92
N LYS A 121 -4.17 13.25 2.52
CA LYS A 121 -5.54 12.93 2.08
C LYS A 121 -5.74 13.22 0.59
N THR A 122 -5.13 14.29 0.08
CA THR A 122 -5.19 14.66 -1.34
C THR A 122 -4.57 13.59 -2.23
N ILE A 123 -3.35 13.12 -1.91
CA ILE A 123 -2.69 12.07 -2.69
C ILE A 123 -3.46 10.76 -2.59
N LEU A 124 -3.97 10.41 -1.41
CA LEU A 124 -4.75 9.20 -1.20
C LEU A 124 -6.05 9.21 -2.02
N THR A 125 -6.80 10.32 -1.98
CA THR A 125 -8.03 10.51 -2.78
C THR A 125 -7.73 10.43 -4.26
N GLU A 126 -6.69 11.10 -4.74
CA GLU A 126 -6.32 11.07 -6.16
C GLU A 126 -5.94 9.66 -6.62
N ALA A 127 -5.12 8.95 -5.85
CA ALA A 127 -4.69 7.59 -6.17
C ALA A 127 -5.90 6.65 -6.30
N VAL A 128 -6.80 6.62 -5.30
CA VAL A 128 -7.95 5.70 -5.32
C VAL A 128 -8.95 6.10 -6.41
N THR A 129 -9.17 7.39 -6.64
CA THR A 129 -10.03 7.88 -7.73
C THR A 129 -9.51 7.41 -9.10
N ARG A 130 -8.20 7.56 -9.36
CA ARG A 130 -7.56 7.08 -10.60
C ARG A 130 -7.61 5.56 -10.75
N MET A 131 -7.46 4.82 -9.66
CA MET A 131 -7.60 3.36 -9.69
C MET A 131 -9.03 2.94 -10.08
N GLY A 132 -10.05 3.70 -9.65
CA GLY A 132 -11.45 3.45 -10.00
C GLY A 132 -11.81 3.75 -11.46
N THR A 133 -10.96 4.44 -12.23
CA THR A 133 -11.21 4.65 -13.67
C THR A 133 -10.73 3.49 -14.54
N LEU A 134 -10.15 2.45 -13.94
CA LEU A 134 -9.59 1.33 -14.67
C LEU A 134 -10.72 0.54 -15.34
N GLU A 135 -10.74 0.51 -16.67
CA GLU A 135 -11.68 -0.30 -17.42
C GLU A 135 -11.43 -1.78 -17.13
N ARG A 136 -12.47 -2.48 -16.70
CA ARG A 136 -12.40 -3.92 -16.43
C ARG A 136 -12.37 -4.61 -17.79
N THR A 137 -11.29 -5.32 -18.09
CA THR A 137 -11.26 -6.18 -19.27
C THR A 137 -12.42 -7.18 -19.15
N PRO A 138 -13.35 -7.23 -20.11
CA PRO A 138 -14.42 -8.21 -20.09
C PRO A 138 -13.82 -9.62 -20.17
N ARG A 139 -14.33 -10.52 -19.31
CA ARG A 139 -14.05 -11.96 -19.36
C ARG A 139 -14.53 -12.58 -20.66
#